data_AF-A0A353QF96-F1
#
_entry.id   AF-A0A353QF96-F1
#
_cell.length_a   1.000
_cell.length_b   1.000
_cell.length_c   1.000
_cell.angle_alpha   90.00
_cell.angle_beta   90.00
_cell.angle_gamma   90.00
#
_symmetry.space_group_name_H-M   'P 1'
#
loop_
_entity.id
_entity.type
_entity.pdbx_description
1 polymer ?
#
loop_
_entity_poly.entity_id
_entity_poly.type
_entity_poly.pdbx_seq_one_letter_code
_entity_poly.pdbx_strand_id
1 'polypeptide(L)'
;MNLKPWLGYAQRALCERHIPEEAFASAIANLAESWIGQPNDASSAPALALFPPDDIPLSEAILHLSALQPQQQALKKNSGQYFTPLSLAENLLNASVRKSNGTVRAESCGKGLTFLDPACGSGVFLYVAARMAAQVTPSSGLDTTRKRATFVNDCLFGIEKDPQVARLARATLTAWILEGAGVAEGVGVGAGIRAEAEAEARLGVHATILAEAAQITTAKILCDDALLGNAWRSSHFDCVVGNPPFLGVRRGRIPVSEKAALQHRFKTAQGQFDLYALFVEDALTRINEGGFIAFVLPRPLLSNHYSALLRNLLARETTVHNILDFGKPFQAGVEIIGLVASGNSAVSTVTKPETAISSPSAGSANA
;
A
#
# COMPACT_ATOMS: atom_id res chain seq x y z
N MET A 1 -11.30 12.68 19.90
CA MET A 1 -12.76 12.88 19.74
C MET A 1 -13.37 11.63 19.12
N ASN A 2 -14.70 11.49 19.10
CA ASN A 2 -15.35 10.22 18.78
C ASN A 2 -15.54 10.12 17.25
N LEU A 3 -14.53 9.57 16.56
CA LEU A 3 -14.56 9.30 15.11
C LEU A 3 -15.82 8.52 14.69
N LYS A 4 -16.34 7.66 15.57
CA LYS A 4 -17.50 6.80 15.30
C LYS A 4 -18.76 7.58 14.91
N PRO A 5 -19.20 8.62 15.65
CA PRO A 5 -20.27 9.52 15.21
C PRO A 5 -20.09 10.09 13.80
N TRP A 6 -18.90 10.59 13.48
CA TRP A 6 -18.63 11.17 12.16
C TRP A 6 -18.67 10.13 11.05
N LEU A 7 -18.06 8.95 11.24
CA LEU A 7 -18.16 7.85 10.28
C LEU A 7 -19.59 7.39 10.06
N GLY A 8 -20.40 7.35 11.12
CA GLY A 8 -21.83 7.05 11.03
C GLY A 8 -22.59 8.10 10.21
N TYR A 9 -22.23 9.38 10.35
CA TYR A 9 -22.79 10.46 9.54
C TYR A 9 -22.34 10.36 8.07
N ALA A 10 -21.03 10.20 7.82
CA ALA A 10 -20.44 10.03 6.50
C ALA A 10 -21.10 8.87 5.75
N GLN A 11 -21.21 7.70 6.39
CA GLN A 11 -21.86 6.53 5.81
C GLN A 11 -23.31 6.82 5.43
N ARG A 12 -24.10 7.46 6.30
CA ARG A 12 -25.50 7.81 5.99
C ARG A 12 -25.58 8.77 4.81
N ALA A 13 -24.79 9.84 4.83
CA ALA A 13 -24.80 10.86 3.80
C ALA A 13 -24.40 10.30 2.41
N LEU A 14 -23.46 9.35 2.38
CA LEU A 14 -23.08 8.64 1.16
C LEU A 14 -24.18 7.68 0.68
N CYS A 15 -24.85 6.97 1.61
CA CYS A 15 -25.96 6.07 1.27
C CYS A 15 -27.18 6.81 0.71
N GLU A 16 -27.53 7.98 1.27
CA GLU A 16 -28.66 8.80 0.80
C GLU A 16 -28.51 9.27 -0.66
N ARG A 17 -27.27 9.34 -1.16
CA ARG A 17 -26.98 9.72 -2.54
C ARG A 17 -27.17 8.60 -3.56
N HIS A 18 -27.44 7.36 -3.12
CA HIS A 18 -27.64 6.22 -4.01
C HIS A 18 -26.53 6.07 -5.06
N ILE A 19 -25.27 6.31 -4.64
CA ILE A 19 -24.11 6.24 -5.53
C ILE A 19 -23.98 4.81 -6.06
N PRO A 20 -23.91 4.60 -7.39
CA PRO A 20 -23.70 3.28 -7.97
C PRO A 20 -22.41 2.64 -7.44
N GLU A 21 -22.39 1.31 -7.34
CA GLU A 21 -21.26 0.56 -6.77
C GLU A 21 -19.95 0.87 -7.52
N GLU A 22 -20.01 0.91 -8.85
CA GLU A 22 -18.91 1.24 -9.74
C GLU A 22 -18.41 2.70 -9.62
N ALA A 23 -19.24 3.60 -9.10
CA ALA A 23 -18.92 5.02 -8.93
C ALA A 23 -18.45 5.35 -7.50
N PHE A 24 -18.59 4.43 -6.55
CA PHE A 24 -18.33 4.69 -5.13
C PHE A 24 -16.87 5.09 -4.88
N ALA A 25 -15.91 4.32 -5.39
CA ALA A 25 -14.48 4.63 -5.23
C ALA A 25 -14.12 6.01 -5.81
N SER A 26 -14.69 6.37 -6.96
CA SER A 26 -14.50 7.69 -7.58
C SER A 26 -15.08 8.83 -6.72
N ALA A 27 -16.28 8.64 -6.17
CA ALA A 27 -16.90 9.63 -5.29
C ALA A 27 -16.08 9.89 -4.01
N ILE A 28 -15.54 8.82 -3.40
CA ILE A 28 -14.67 8.91 -2.23
C ILE A 28 -13.34 9.58 -2.60
N ALA A 29 -12.76 9.26 -3.76
CA ALA A 29 -11.54 9.89 -4.26
C ALA A 29 -11.73 11.40 -4.50
N ASN A 30 -12.80 11.81 -5.18
CA ASN A 30 -13.12 13.22 -5.43
C ASN A 30 -13.32 14.00 -4.12
N LEU A 31 -13.95 13.38 -3.12
CA LEU A 31 -14.13 13.99 -1.80
C LEU A 31 -12.80 14.17 -1.07
N ALA A 32 -11.96 13.13 -1.03
CA ALA A 32 -10.62 13.19 -0.45
C ALA A 32 -9.74 14.26 -1.12
N GLU A 33 -9.77 14.33 -2.46
CA GLU A 33 -9.04 15.32 -3.25
C GLU A 33 -9.54 16.76 -3.00
N SER A 34 -10.85 16.92 -2.75
CA SER A 34 -11.40 18.23 -2.38
C SER A 34 -10.89 18.73 -1.03
N TRP A 35 -10.62 17.83 -0.07
CA TRP A 35 -10.10 18.21 1.24
C TRP A 35 -8.65 18.68 1.20
N ILE A 36 -7.84 18.13 0.28
CA ILE A 36 -6.46 18.55 0.08
C ILE A 36 -6.34 19.79 -0.82
N GLY A 37 -7.43 20.30 -1.40
CA GLY A 37 -7.39 21.49 -2.26
C GLY A 37 -6.82 21.23 -3.67
N GLN A 38 -6.84 19.98 -4.15
CA GLN A 38 -6.55 19.69 -5.55
C GLN A 38 -7.73 20.20 -6.41
N PRO A 39 -7.47 21.01 -7.46
CA PRO A 39 -8.54 21.46 -8.34
C PRO A 39 -9.11 20.25 -9.10
N ASN A 40 -10.31 19.82 -8.74
CA ASN A 40 -11.12 19.01 -9.64
C ASN A 40 -11.38 19.82 -10.91
N ASP A 41 -11.44 19.15 -12.07
CA ASP A 41 -12.15 19.70 -13.22
C ASP A 41 -13.51 20.23 -12.73
N ALA A 42 -13.71 21.54 -12.88
CA ALA A 42 -14.78 22.33 -12.24
C ALA A 42 -16.22 21.91 -12.63
N SER A 43 -16.39 20.81 -13.35
CA SER A 43 -17.65 20.24 -13.82
C SER A 43 -18.17 19.07 -12.96
N SER A 44 -17.46 18.62 -11.92
CA SER A 44 -17.81 17.37 -11.20
C SER A 44 -17.71 17.39 -9.66
N ALA A 45 -17.68 18.56 -9.02
CA ALA A 45 -17.66 18.63 -7.55
C ALA A 45 -18.98 18.08 -6.95
N PRO A 46 -18.94 17.09 -6.03
CA PRO A 46 -20.16 16.69 -5.34
C PRO A 46 -20.53 17.74 -4.29
N ALA A 47 -21.81 18.11 -4.23
CA ALA A 47 -22.41 19.02 -3.25
C ALA A 47 -22.41 18.53 -1.78
N LEU A 48 -21.44 17.71 -1.36
CA LEU A 48 -21.39 17.08 -0.04
C LEU A 48 -20.41 17.85 0.85
N ALA A 49 -20.92 18.69 1.75
CA ALA A 49 -20.13 19.35 2.79
C ALA A 49 -19.81 18.35 3.93
N LEU A 50 -19.03 17.32 3.60
CA LEU A 50 -18.52 16.35 4.57
C LEU A 50 -17.07 16.70 4.86
N PHE A 51 -16.78 17.29 6.02
CA PHE A 51 -15.42 17.54 6.49
C PHE A 51 -15.14 16.69 7.73
N PRO A 52 -13.93 16.11 7.86
CA PRO A 52 -13.55 15.41 9.09
C PRO A 52 -13.45 16.38 10.27
N PRO A 53 -13.59 15.90 11.51
CA PRO A 53 -13.33 16.71 12.70
C PRO A 53 -11.89 17.23 12.74
N ASP A 54 -11.69 18.44 13.28
CA ASP A 54 -10.38 19.13 13.31
C ASP A 54 -9.29 18.35 14.08
N ASP A 55 -9.67 17.43 14.97
CA ASP A 55 -8.73 16.66 15.79
C ASP A 55 -8.27 15.35 15.12
N ILE A 56 -8.75 15.05 13.92
CA ILE A 56 -8.38 13.85 13.17
C ILE A 56 -7.48 14.28 12.00
N PRO A 57 -6.27 13.72 11.86
CA PRO A 57 -5.43 13.97 10.69
C PRO A 57 -6.20 13.63 9.40
N LEU A 58 -6.09 14.50 8.40
CA LEU A 58 -6.78 14.37 7.13
C LEU A 58 -6.46 13.03 6.44
N SER A 59 -5.21 12.60 6.51
CA SER A 59 -4.73 11.30 6.04
C SER A 59 -5.46 10.12 6.68
N GLU A 60 -5.72 10.15 7.98
CA GLU A 60 -6.48 9.11 8.69
C GLU A 60 -7.96 9.16 8.32
N ALA A 61 -8.53 10.37 8.19
CA ALA A 61 -9.89 10.55 7.71
C ALA A 61 -10.11 9.93 6.33
N ILE A 62 -9.17 10.12 5.39
CA ILE A 62 -9.21 9.51 4.04
C ILE A 62 -9.17 7.98 4.15
N LEU A 63 -8.28 7.42 4.98
CA LEU A 63 -8.20 5.97 5.18
C LEU A 63 -9.51 5.41 5.76
N HIS A 64 -10.09 6.07 6.76
CA HIS A 64 -11.36 5.64 7.34
C HIS A 64 -12.52 5.75 6.35
N LEU A 65 -12.55 6.81 5.55
CA LEU A 65 -13.56 7.01 4.52
C LEU A 65 -13.43 5.93 3.42
N SER A 66 -12.21 5.57 3.03
CA SER A 66 -11.94 4.51 2.05
C SER A 66 -12.44 3.14 2.52
N ALA A 67 -12.42 2.89 3.83
CA ALA A 67 -12.87 1.65 4.44
C ALA A 67 -14.40 1.53 4.55
N LEU A 68 -15.15 2.60 4.28
CA LEU A 68 -16.61 2.54 4.23
C LEU A 68 -17.05 1.68 3.05
N GLN A 69 -18.04 0.82 3.28
CA GLN A 69 -18.63 0.00 2.22
C GLN A 69 -20.06 0.47 1.93
N PRO A 70 -20.49 0.48 0.67
CA PRO A 70 -21.90 0.55 0.33
C PRO A 70 -22.68 -0.54 1.09
N GLN A 71 -23.87 -0.21 1.59
CA GLN A 71 -24.72 -1.16 2.33
C GLN A 71 -24.99 -2.46 1.54
N GLN A 72 -24.95 -2.42 0.21
CA GLN A 72 -25.12 -3.58 -0.67
C GLN A 72 -23.88 -4.50 -0.74
N GLN A 73 -22.68 -4.00 -0.46
CA GLN A 73 -21.43 -4.78 -0.43
C GLN A 73 -21.22 -5.58 0.87
N ALA A 74 -21.78 -5.12 2.00
CA ALA A 74 -21.76 -5.89 3.25
C ALA A 74 -22.39 -7.29 3.09
N LEU A 75 -23.31 -7.43 2.11
CA LEU A 75 -23.98 -8.69 1.76
C LEU A 75 -23.20 -9.52 0.72
N LYS A 76 -22.24 -8.94 -0.01
CA LYS A 76 -21.44 -9.63 -1.05
C LYS A 76 -19.99 -9.79 -0.62
N LYS A 77 -19.68 -10.94 -0.01
CA LYS A 77 -18.32 -11.48 0.28
C LYS A 77 -17.45 -11.75 -0.98
N ASN A 78 -17.60 -10.98 -2.06
CA ASN A 78 -17.28 -11.42 -3.41
C ASN A 78 -16.09 -10.73 -4.10
N SER A 79 -15.59 -9.60 -3.60
CA SER A 79 -14.40 -8.92 -4.17
C SER A 79 -13.08 -9.41 -3.57
N GLY A 80 -13.07 -10.00 -2.37
CA GLY A 80 -11.84 -10.46 -1.70
C GLY A 80 -10.83 -9.35 -1.38
N GLN A 81 -11.21 -8.08 -1.60
CA GLN A 81 -10.49 -6.88 -1.21
C GLN A 81 -11.08 -6.40 0.12
N TYR A 82 -10.22 -6.28 1.13
CA TYR A 82 -10.58 -5.81 2.46
C TYR A 82 -9.69 -4.62 2.82
N PHE A 83 -10.32 -3.51 3.20
CA PHE A 83 -9.57 -2.36 3.73
C PHE A 83 -8.97 -2.73 5.08
N THR A 84 -7.65 -2.65 5.18
CA THR A 84 -6.90 -2.98 6.39
C THR A 84 -7.10 -1.88 7.45
N PRO A 85 -7.59 -2.20 8.65
CA PRO A 85 -7.65 -1.22 9.73
C PRO A 85 -6.27 -0.64 10.04
N LEU A 86 -6.19 0.66 10.30
CA LEU A 86 -4.93 1.36 10.59
C LEU A 86 -4.15 0.68 11.72
N SER A 87 -4.82 0.35 12.83
CA SER A 87 -4.21 -0.35 13.98
C SER A 87 -3.62 -1.71 13.62
N LEU A 88 -4.19 -2.42 12.64
CA LEU A 88 -3.67 -3.71 12.20
C LEU A 88 -2.38 -3.52 11.41
N ALA A 89 -2.36 -2.55 10.49
CA ALA A 89 -1.17 -2.21 9.72
C ALA A 89 -0.03 -1.72 10.63
N GLU A 90 -0.34 -0.87 11.62
CA GLU A 90 0.61 -0.42 12.65
C GLU A 90 1.18 -1.60 13.45
N ASN A 91 0.34 -2.51 13.93
CA ASN A 91 0.80 -3.67 14.70
C ASN A 91 1.73 -4.57 13.88
N LEU A 92 1.40 -4.81 12.60
CA LEU A 92 2.22 -5.64 11.72
C LEU A 92 3.59 -5.00 11.45
N LEU A 93 3.63 -3.71 11.09
CA LEU A 93 4.90 -3.01 10.81
C LEU A 93 5.73 -2.77 12.07
N ASN A 94 5.11 -2.53 13.23
CA ASN A 94 5.84 -2.46 14.49
C ASN A 94 6.53 -3.79 14.83
N ALA A 95 5.89 -4.92 14.51
CA ALA A 95 6.47 -6.24 14.68
C ALA A 95 7.62 -6.53 13.69
N SER A 96 7.68 -5.83 12.54
CA SER A 96 8.79 -5.94 11.60
C SER A 96 9.97 -5.02 11.88
N VAL A 97 9.89 -4.12 12.88
CA VAL A 97 10.86 -3.01 13.07
C VAL A 97 11.54 -2.96 14.47
N ARG A 98 11.26 -3.83 15.45
CA ARG A 98 11.86 -3.71 16.82
C ARG A 98 13.07 -4.61 17.15
N LYS A 99 14.01 -4.01 17.90
CA LYS A 99 15.42 -4.36 18.22
C LYS A 99 15.66 -5.68 18.98
N SER A 100 16.70 -6.41 18.56
CA SER A 100 18.04 -6.52 19.23
C SER A 100 18.85 -7.71 18.69
N ASN A 101 18.21 -8.61 17.91
CA ASN A 101 18.83 -9.87 17.47
C ASN A 101 18.68 -10.16 15.95
N GLY A 102 18.35 -9.15 15.12
CA GLY A 102 18.28 -9.33 13.65
C GLY A 102 17.04 -8.77 12.94
N THR A 103 16.52 -7.61 13.34
CA THR A 103 15.32 -7.01 12.73
C THR A 103 15.58 -5.52 12.45
N VAL A 104 15.10 -5.06 11.29
CA VAL A 104 15.42 -3.79 10.60
C VAL A 104 15.68 -2.62 11.56
N ARG A 105 16.90 -2.07 11.53
CA ARG A 105 17.25 -0.85 12.27
C ARG A 105 16.69 0.35 11.53
N ALA A 106 15.61 0.95 12.04
CA ALA A 106 15.21 2.31 11.68
C ALA A 106 16.37 3.34 11.81
N GLU A 107 17.38 3.03 12.64
CA GLU A 107 18.56 3.85 12.91
C GLU A 107 19.72 3.67 11.91
N SER A 108 19.74 2.59 11.11
CA SER A 108 20.79 2.36 10.09
C SER A 108 20.54 3.11 8.79
N CYS A 109 19.39 3.79 8.70
CA CYS A 109 18.81 4.29 7.46
C CYS A 109 19.34 5.68 7.12
N GLY A 110 20.67 5.83 7.05
CA GLY A 110 21.31 7.09 6.64
C GLY A 110 20.89 7.59 5.24
N LYS A 111 20.10 6.81 4.49
CA LYS A 111 19.43 7.18 3.21
C LYS A 111 17.92 6.82 3.13
N GLY A 112 17.28 6.38 4.22
CA GLY A 112 15.89 5.90 4.23
C GLY A 112 15.71 4.44 3.78
N LEU A 113 14.73 3.71 4.33
CA LEU A 113 14.30 2.38 3.86
C LEU A 113 13.29 2.54 2.73
N THR A 114 13.38 1.67 1.73
CA THR A 114 12.40 1.59 0.65
C THR A 114 11.32 0.56 0.95
N PHE A 115 10.06 0.96 0.77
CA PHE A 115 8.87 0.13 1.00
C PHE A 115 8.10 -0.03 -0.30
N LEU A 116 7.78 -1.27 -0.65
CA LEU A 116 6.81 -1.60 -1.69
C LEU A 116 5.55 -2.19 -1.06
N ASP A 117 4.38 -1.66 -1.42
CA ASP A 117 3.11 -2.35 -1.26
C ASP A 117 2.55 -2.74 -2.65
N PRO A 118 2.62 -4.02 -3.05
CA PRO A 118 2.20 -4.45 -4.38
C PRO A 118 0.67 -4.49 -4.55
N ALA A 119 -0.11 -4.30 -3.49
CA ALA A 119 -1.57 -4.24 -3.53
C ALA A 119 -2.05 -3.15 -2.57
N CYS A 120 -1.65 -1.90 -2.84
CA CYS A 120 -1.62 -0.87 -1.82
C CYS A 120 -2.99 -0.36 -1.37
N GLY A 121 -4.07 -0.62 -2.12
CA GLY A 121 -5.39 -0.13 -1.78
C GLY A 121 -5.37 1.39 -1.61
N SER A 122 -5.95 1.90 -0.52
CA SER A 122 -5.91 3.32 -0.15
C SER A 122 -4.59 3.79 0.50
N GLY A 123 -3.55 2.95 0.49
CA GLY A 123 -2.19 3.33 0.90
C GLY A 123 -1.88 3.18 2.39
N VAL A 124 -2.69 2.45 3.17
CA VAL A 124 -2.55 2.34 4.63
C VAL A 124 -1.18 1.87 5.10
N PHE A 125 -0.56 0.89 4.43
CA PHE A 125 0.77 0.41 4.83
C PHE A 125 1.88 1.42 4.52
N LEU A 126 1.79 2.10 3.38
CA LEU A 126 2.72 3.17 3.01
C LEU A 126 2.57 4.37 3.95
N TYR A 127 1.34 4.70 4.33
CA TYR A 127 1.04 5.71 5.34
C TYR A 127 1.65 5.36 6.71
N VAL A 128 1.48 4.12 7.18
CA VAL A 128 2.08 3.65 8.43
C VAL A 128 3.60 3.72 8.36
N ALA A 129 4.21 3.30 7.25
CA ALA A 129 5.65 3.43 7.04
C ALA A 129 6.11 4.89 7.11
N ALA A 130 5.37 5.83 6.52
CA ALA A 130 5.64 7.26 6.61
C ALA A 130 5.56 7.79 8.05
N ARG A 131 4.52 7.42 8.79
CA ARG A 131 4.38 7.78 10.21
C ARG A 131 5.51 7.24 11.07
N MET A 132 5.86 5.97 10.89
CA MET A 132 6.95 5.35 11.63
C MET A 132 8.28 6.04 11.33
N ALA A 133 8.55 6.35 10.05
CA ALA A 133 9.73 7.10 9.66
C ALA A 133 9.79 8.48 10.34
N ALA A 134 8.68 9.22 10.40
CA ALA A 134 8.63 10.51 11.09
C ALA A 134 8.80 10.42 12.62
N GLN A 135 8.44 9.29 13.24
CA GLN A 135 8.62 9.08 14.68
C GLN A 135 10.05 8.73 15.08
N VAL A 136 10.79 8.03 14.20
CA VAL A 136 12.15 7.55 14.48
C VAL A 136 13.24 8.45 13.94
N THR A 137 12.92 9.28 12.94
CA THR A 137 13.85 10.29 12.43
C THR A 137 13.98 11.41 13.47
N PRO A 138 15.18 12.00 13.68
CA PRO A 138 15.34 13.17 14.54
C PRO A 138 14.31 14.26 14.20
N SER A 139 13.95 15.08 15.18
CA SER A 139 12.88 16.08 15.10
C SER A 139 12.94 16.97 13.85
N SER A 140 14.11 17.14 13.26
CA SER A 140 14.36 17.95 12.06
C SER A 140 14.35 17.19 10.73
N GLY A 141 14.07 15.89 10.66
CA GLY A 141 14.25 15.12 9.42
C GLY A 141 13.01 14.98 8.53
N LEU A 142 11.80 15.05 9.09
CA LEU A 142 10.51 14.99 8.36
C LEU A 142 9.49 16.00 8.90
N ASP A 143 10.00 17.11 9.43
CA ASP A 143 9.24 18.23 10.01
C ASP A 143 8.61 19.16 8.98
N THR A 144 9.13 19.21 7.76
CA THR A 144 8.58 20.06 6.70
C THR A 144 7.88 19.25 5.62
N THR A 145 6.89 19.87 4.99
CA THR A 145 6.22 19.33 3.79
C THR A 145 7.22 18.88 2.72
N ARG A 146 8.25 19.69 2.42
CA ARG A 146 9.25 19.34 1.40
C ARG A 146 9.98 18.04 1.76
N LYS A 147 10.44 17.89 3.01
CA LYS A 147 11.14 16.68 3.46
C LYS A 147 10.23 15.46 3.44
N ARG A 148 8.98 15.60 3.88
CA ARG A 148 7.97 14.53 3.79
C ARG A 148 7.71 14.13 2.34
N ALA A 149 7.59 15.09 1.45
CA ALA A 149 7.34 14.85 0.03
C ALA A 149 8.52 14.12 -0.63
N THR A 150 9.76 14.53 -0.34
CA THR A 150 10.97 13.80 -0.76
C THR A 150 10.99 12.37 -0.24
N PHE A 151 10.71 12.16 1.06
CA PHE A 151 10.64 10.82 1.64
C PHE A 151 9.60 9.95 0.94
N VAL A 152 8.37 10.45 0.75
CA VAL A 152 7.31 9.71 0.06
C VAL A 152 7.75 9.31 -1.35
N ASN A 153 8.35 10.23 -2.11
CA ASN A 153 8.78 9.97 -3.48
C ASN A 153 9.94 8.95 -3.58
N ASP A 154 10.88 9.02 -2.65
CA ASP A 154 12.11 8.24 -2.72
C ASP A 154 11.98 6.87 -2.03
N CYS A 155 11.14 6.79 -1.00
CA CYS A 155 11.07 5.64 -0.11
C CYS A 155 9.79 4.82 -0.24
N LEU A 156 8.68 5.37 -0.75
CA LEU A 156 7.38 4.68 -0.74
C LEU A 156 6.90 4.36 -2.16
N PHE A 157 6.56 3.10 -2.38
CA PHE A 157 6.18 2.55 -3.67
C PHE A 157 4.91 1.69 -3.49
N GLY A 158 3.92 1.89 -4.34
CA GLY A 158 2.63 1.22 -4.29
C GLY A 158 2.16 0.82 -5.68
N ILE A 159 1.53 -0.34 -5.79
CA ILE A 159 0.84 -0.79 -7.01
C ILE A 159 -0.61 -1.02 -6.64
N GLU A 160 -1.52 -0.43 -7.41
CA GLU A 160 -2.96 -0.65 -7.27
C GLU A 160 -3.57 -0.82 -8.66
N LYS A 161 -4.41 -1.84 -8.83
CA LYS A 161 -5.00 -2.17 -10.13
C LYS A 161 -6.19 -1.27 -10.45
N ASP A 162 -6.92 -0.81 -9.43
CA ASP A 162 -8.05 0.09 -9.60
C ASP A 162 -7.58 1.57 -9.65
N PRO A 163 -7.84 2.30 -10.75
CA PRO A 163 -7.37 3.67 -10.90
C PRO A 163 -7.94 4.64 -9.86
N GLN A 164 -9.17 4.42 -9.39
CA GLN A 164 -9.83 5.26 -8.39
C GLN A 164 -9.28 4.99 -6.99
N VAL A 165 -9.00 3.73 -6.67
CA VAL A 165 -8.37 3.37 -5.39
C VAL A 165 -6.90 3.85 -5.37
N ALA A 166 -6.20 3.80 -6.50
CA ALA A 166 -4.87 4.39 -6.63
C ALA A 166 -4.87 5.92 -6.38
N ARG A 167 -5.93 6.63 -6.79
CA ARG A 167 -6.13 8.06 -6.46
C ARG A 167 -6.26 8.26 -4.96
N LEU A 168 -7.01 7.39 -4.27
CA LEU A 168 -7.13 7.44 -2.80
C LEU A 168 -5.78 7.27 -2.10
N ALA A 169 -4.95 6.32 -2.53
CA ALA A 169 -3.61 6.16 -1.97
C ALA A 169 -2.75 7.41 -2.13
N ARG A 170 -2.79 8.04 -3.31
CA ARG A 170 -2.10 9.31 -3.55
C ARG A 170 -2.65 10.40 -2.62
N ALA A 171 -3.97 10.55 -2.51
CA ALA A 171 -4.60 11.54 -1.63
C ALA A 171 -4.23 11.33 -0.15
N THR A 172 -4.18 10.09 0.34
CA THR A 172 -3.74 9.75 1.70
C THR A 172 -2.31 10.26 1.96
N LEU A 173 -1.38 9.96 1.06
CA LEU A 173 0.02 10.37 1.21
C LEU A 173 0.20 11.88 1.04
N THR A 174 -0.54 12.51 0.12
CA THR A 174 -0.58 13.97 -0.03
C THR A 174 -1.07 14.64 1.25
N ALA A 175 -2.16 14.16 1.85
CA ALA A 175 -2.67 14.69 3.11
C ALA A 175 -1.61 14.61 4.22
N TRP A 176 -0.91 13.47 4.34
CA TRP A 176 0.17 13.32 5.32
C TRP A 176 1.37 14.26 5.10
N ILE A 177 1.70 14.55 3.83
CA ILE A 177 2.72 15.55 3.46
C ILE A 177 2.30 16.95 3.92
N LEU A 178 1.04 17.33 3.67
CA LEU A 178 0.48 18.64 4.04
C LEU A 178 0.38 18.83 5.55
N GLU A 179 0.05 17.77 6.29
CA GLU A 179 0.04 17.77 7.76
C GLU A 179 1.42 18.10 8.36
N GLY A 180 2.51 17.95 7.59
CA GLY A 180 3.85 18.37 8.01
C GLY A 180 4.04 19.88 8.09
N ALA A 181 3.23 20.67 7.39
CA ALA A 181 3.33 22.13 7.43
C ALA A 181 2.99 22.73 8.82
N GLY A 182 2.36 21.95 9.71
CA GLY A 182 1.89 22.41 11.02
C GLY A 182 2.91 22.43 12.16
N VAL A 183 4.17 22.01 11.94
CA VAL A 183 5.20 21.90 12.99
C VAL A 183 6.33 22.94 12.84
N ALA A 184 5.99 24.15 12.40
CA ALA A 184 6.86 25.31 12.61
C ALA A 184 6.43 25.98 13.93
N GLU A 185 7.36 26.06 14.87
CA GLU A 185 7.18 26.51 16.25
C GLU A 185 6.43 27.85 16.40
N GLY A 186 5.50 27.89 17.37
CA GLY A 186 5.27 29.03 18.26
C GLY A 186 4.62 30.30 17.69
N VAL A 187 3.28 30.36 17.67
CA VAL A 187 2.56 31.61 17.96
C VAL A 187 1.30 31.29 18.77
N GLY A 188 1.25 31.84 19.99
CA GLY A 188 0.12 31.75 20.88
C GLY A 188 -1.13 32.43 20.32
N VAL A 189 -2.27 31.90 20.75
CA VAL A 189 -3.64 32.34 20.47
C VAL A 189 -3.80 33.85 20.74
N GLY A 190 -4.22 34.61 19.72
CA GLY A 190 -4.57 36.03 19.80
C GLY A 190 -5.50 36.43 18.64
N ALA A 191 -6.75 36.73 18.98
CA ALA A 191 -7.91 36.79 18.09
C ALA A 191 -7.92 37.94 17.05
N GLY A 192 -8.48 37.65 15.86
CA GLY A 192 -9.48 38.53 15.25
C GLY A 192 -9.17 39.15 13.89
N ILE A 193 -7.92 39.54 13.60
CA ILE A 193 -7.59 40.30 12.37
C ILE A 193 -6.45 39.66 11.55
N ARG A 194 -5.70 38.71 12.13
CA ARG A 194 -4.62 37.99 11.43
C ARG A 194 -5.09 36.76 10.64
N ALA A 195 -6.30 36.28 10.90
CA ALA A 195 -6.78 35.01 10.34
C ALA A 195 -6.89 35.03 8.82
N GLU A 196 -7.29 36.14 8.20
CA GLU A 196 -7.45 36.23 6.73
C GLU A 196 -6.10 36.38 6.02
N ALA A 197 -5.17 37.20 6.54
CA ALA A 197 -3.83 37.33 5.97
C ALA A 197 -2.96 36.08 6.23
N GLU A 198 -3.12 35.43 7.40
CA GLU A 198 -2.49 34.11 7.67
C GLU A 198 -3.19 33.00 6.90
N ALA A 199 -4.49 33.08 6.62
CA ALA A 199 -5.19 32.16 5.74
C ALA A 199 -4.77 32.36 4.28
N GLU A 200 -4.61 33.59 3.80
CA GLU A 200 -4.11 33.92 2.46
C GLU A 200 -2.62 33.55 2.30
N ALA A 201 -1.78 33.80 3.31
CA ALA A 201 -0.40 33.34 3.32
C ALA A 201 -0.31 31.82 3.42
N ARG A 202 -1.16 31.18 4.25
CA ARG A 202 -1.33 29.73 4.26
C ARG A 202 -1.86 29.24 2.93
N LEU A 203 -2.79 29.91 2.26
CA LEU A 203 -3.35 29.55 0.95
C LEU A 203 -2.31 29.74 -0.15
N GLY A 204 -1.44 30.74 -0.09
CA GLY A 204 -0.35 30.95 -1.04
C GLY A 204 0.79 29.94 -0.85
N VAL A 205 1.14 29.64 0.41
CA VAL A 205 2.07 28.55 0.76
C VAL A 205 1.45 27.20 0.42
N HIS A 206 0.16 26.98 0.69
CA HIS A 206 -0.59 25.78 0.38
C HIS A 206 -0.79 25.62 -1.12
N ALA A 207 -1.00 26.68 -1.91
CA ALA A 207 -1.06 26.62 -3.37
C ALA A 207 0.31 26.30 -3.97
N THR A 208 1.39 26.88 -3.44
CA THR A 208 2.77 26.56 -3.86
C THR A 208 3.16 25.14 -3.45
N ILE A 209 2.84 24.75 -2.22
CA ILE A 209 3.00 23.40 -1.70
C ILE A 209 2.08 22.42 -2.43
N LEU A 210 0.90 22.81 -2.89
CA LEU A 210 0.01 21.94 -3.67
C LEU A 210 0.49 21.82 -5.10
N ALA A 211 1.10 22.87 -5.67
CA ALA A 211 1.75 22.78 -6.97
C ALA A 211 3.00 21.88 -6.87
N GLU A 212 3.84 22.06 -5.84
CA GLU A 212 4.99 21.22 -5.55
C GLU A 212 4.55 19.81 -5.17
N ALA A 213 3.61 19.64 -4.25
CA ALA A 213 3.07 18.35 -3.84
C ALA A 213 2.32 17.69 -4.99
N ALA A 214 1.53 18.35 -5.83
CA ALA A 214 0.95 17.72 -7.02
C ALA A 214 2.03 17.23 -7.98
N GLN A 215 3.16 17.94 -8.10
CA GLN A 215 4.32 17.47 -8.86
C GLN A 215 5.10 16.35 -8.14
N ILE A 216 5.17 16.34 -6.80
CA ILE A 216 5.89 15.38 -5.95
C ILE A 216 5.03 14.14 -5.56
N THR A 217 3.70 14.26 -5.61
CA THR A 217 2.68 13.24 -5.33
C THR A 217 2.19 12.57 -6.62
N THR A 218 2.96 12.77 -7.70
CA THR A 218 3.29 11.68 -8.62
C THR A 218 4.02 10.52 -7.92
N ALA A 219 4.09 10.55 -6.57
CA ALA A 219 4.09 9.42 -5.66
C ALA A 219 3.88 8.14 -6.42
N LYS A 220 4.90 7.28 -6.33
CA LYS A 220 5.07 6.01 -7.01
C LYS A 220 3.96 5.04 -6.59
N ILE A 221 2.73 5.40 -6.86
CA ILE A 221 1.49 4.65 -6.77
C ILE A 221 1.09 4.44 -8.22
N LEU A 222 1.57 3.34 -8.80
CA LEU A 222 1.28 3.01 -10.18
C LEU A 222 -0.07 2.32 -10.28
N CYS A 223 -0.88 2.77 -11.23
CA CYS A 223 -2.07 2.07 -11.65
C CYS A 223 -1.66 0.92 -12.58
N ASP A 224 -1.35 -0.25 -12.02
CA ASP A 224 -0.88 -1.43 -12.76
C ASP A 224 -1.34 -2.73 -12.08
N ASP A 225 -1.27 -3.84 -12.80
CA ASP A 225 -1.46 -5.18 -12.21
C ASP A 225 -0.12 -5.68 -11.65
N ALA A 226 0.02 -5.82 -10.33
CA ALA A 226 1.28 -6.27 -9.74
C ALA A 226 1.72 -7.68 -10.19
N LEU A 227 0.77 -8.56 -10.51
CA LEU A 227 1.01 -9.96 -10.87
C LEU A 227 1.11 -10.22 -12.36
N LEU A 228 0.66 -9.30 -13.23
CA LEU A 228 0.70 -9.46 -14.69
C LEU A 228 1.36 -8.28 -15.42
N GLY A 229 1.31 -7.08 -14.84
CA GLY A 229 1.93 -5.86 -15.32
C GLY A 229 3.45 -5.83 -15.15
N ASN A 230 4.04 -4.64 -15.27
CA ASN A 230 5.49 -4.45 -15.35
C ASN A 230 6.09 -3.50 -14.30
N ALA A 231 5.25 -2.84 -13.49
CA ALA A 231 5.68 -1.95 -12.42
C ALA A 231 6.80 -2.57 -11.56
N TRP A 232 7.98 -1.96 -11.58
CA TRP A 232 9.15 -2.26 -10.73
C TRP A 232 9.57 -3.74 -10.65
N ARG A 233 9.39 -4.54 -11.70
CA ARG A 233 9.72 -5.98 -11.65
C ARG A 233 11.19 -6.30 -11.52
N SER A 234 12.05 -5.38 -11.92
CA SER A 234 13.51 -5.48 -11.77
C SER A 234 14.06 -4.63 -10.64
N SER A 235 13.19 -4.01 -9.85
CA SER A 235 13.57 -3.19 -8.70
C SER A 235 13.48 -4.02 -7.42
N HIS A 236 14.32 -3.67 -6.45
CA HIS A 236 14.39 -4.34 -5.16
C HIS A 236 14.17 -3.31 -4.06
N PHE A 237 13.56 -3.76 -2.96
CA PHE A 237 13.10 -2.94 -1.85
C PHE A 237 13.56 -3.53 -0.53
N ASP A 238 13.74 -2.68 0.48
CA ASP A 238 14.14 -3.16 1.80
C ASP A 238 12.99 -3.87 2.52
N CYS A 239 11.77 -3.41 2.26
CA CYS A 239 10.54 -3.98 2.81
C CYS A 239 9.49 -4.13 1.71
N VAL A 240 8.87 -5.31 1.60
CA VAL A 240 7.64 -5.50 0.82
C VAL A 240 6.51 -5.82 1.79
N VAL A 241 5.50 -4.95 1.85
CA VAL A 241 4.43 -5.00 2.86
C VAL A 241 3.06 -5.03 2.19
N GLY A 242 2.00 -5.42 2.89
CA GLY A 242 0.66 -5.24 2.35
C GLY A 242 -0.41 -6.18 2.88
N ASN A 243 -1.59 -6.05 2.29
CA ASN A 243 -2.72 -6.98 2.46
C ASN A 243 -3.19 -7.44 1.08
N PRO A 244 -2.56 -8.46 0.48
CA PRO A 244 -2.90 -8.92 -0.85
C PRO A 244 -4.33 -9.52 -0.90
N PRO A 245 -4.98 -9.55 -2.07
CA PRO A 245 -6.34 -10.06 -2.20
C PRO A 245 -6.47 -11.55 -1.87
N PHE A 246 -7.49 -11.92 -1.10
CA PHE A 246 -7.76 -13.31 -0.67
C PHE A 246 -8.63 -14.09 -1.67
N LEU A 247 -8.48 -13.79 -2.96
CA LEU A 247 -9.27 -14.39 -4.02
C LEU A 247 -8.67 -15.72 -4.49
N GLY A 248 -9.47 -16.79 -4.40
CA GLY A 248 -9.15 -18.09 -4.97
C GLY A 248 -9.69 -18.29 -6.39
N VAL A 249 -8.97 -19.07 -7.20
CA VAL A 249 -9.36 -19.38 -8.60
C VAL A 249 -10.63 -20.24 -8.72
N ARG A 250 -11.13 -20.85 -7.63
CA ARG A 250 -12.30 -21.75 -7.63
C ARG A 250 -13.63 -21.12 -8.09
N ARG A 251 -13.78 -19.81 -8.00
CA ARG A 251 -15.07 -19.14 -8.24
C ARG A 251 -15.23 -18.56 -9.66
N GLY A 252 -14.38 -18.95 -10.61
CA GLY A 252 -14.44 -18.42 -11.99
C GLY A 252 -14.18 -16.92 -12.07
N ARG A 253 -13.52 -16.35 -11.05
CA ARG A 253 -13.30 -14.90 -10.89
C ARG A 253 -12.05 -14.39 -11.60
N ILE A 254 -11.17 -15.30 -12.01
CA ILE A 254 -9.96 -14.99 -12.77
C ILE A 254 -10.19 -15.51 -14.19
N PRO A 255 -10.12 -14.64 -15.22
CA PRO A 255 -10.21 -15.04 -16.61
C PRO A 255 -9.27 -16.20 -16.94
N VAL A 256 -9.68 -17.10 -17.85
CA VAL A 256 -8.89 -18.29 -18.19
C VAL A 256 -7.49 -17.92 -18.73
N SER A 257 -7.42 -16.85 -19.53
CA SER A 257 -6.16 -16.30 -20.04
C SER A 257 -5.25 -15.80 -18.93
N GLU A 258 -5.78 -15.03 -17.97
CA GLU A 258 -5.02 -14.56 -16.80
C GLU A 258 -4.55 -15.73 -15.95
N LYS A 259 -5.41 -16.72 -15.71
CA LYS A 259 -5.04 -17.93 -14.97
C LYS A 259 -3.84 -18.61 -15.63
N ALA A 260 -3.88 -18.85 -16.94
CA ALA A 260 -2.78 -19.49 -17.65
C ALA A 260 -1.48 -18.69 -17.54
N ALA A 261 -1.54 -17.35 -17.67
CA ALA A 261 -0.39 -16.48 -17.49
C ALA A 261 0.19 -16.55 -16.06
N LEU A 262 -0.66 -16.56 -15.03
CA LEU A 262 -0.24 -16.71 -13.64
C LEU A 262 0.41 -18.07 -13.38
N GLN A 263 -0.15 -19.15 -13.92
CA GLN A 263 0.40 -20.51 -13.79
C GLN A 263 1.75 -20.67 -14.48
N HIS A 264 1.98 -19.94 -15.58
CA HIS A 264 3.28 -19.89 -16.24
C HIS A 264 4.30 -19.05 -15.45
N ARG A 265 3.85 -17.98 -14.79
CA ARG A 265 4.72 -17.00 -14.11
C ARG A 265 5.14 -17.44 -12.70
N PHE A 266 4.29 -18.15 -11.96
CA PHE A 266 4.48 -18.40 -10.53
C PHE A 266 4.51 -19.89 -10.19
N LYS A 267 5.48 -20.30 -9.38
CA LYS A 267 5.64 -21.69 -8.93
C LYS A 267 4.52 -22.12 -7.98
N THR A 268 3.97 -21.18 -7.21
CA THR A 268 2.86 -21.41 -6.29
C THR A 268 1.50 -21.49 -7.01
N ALA A 269 1.43 -21.14 -8.29
CA ALA A 269 0.22 -21.21 -9.10
C ALA A 269 -0.03 -22.61 -9.72
N GLN A 270 -0.16 -23.66 -8.88
CA GLN A 270 -0.48 -25.02 -9.36
C GLN A 270 -1.91 -25.42 -9.00
N GLY A 271 -2.63 -26.00 -9.96
CA GLY A 271 -4.00 -26.49 -9.75
C GLY A 271 -4.95 -25.40 -9.26
N GLN A 272 -5.32 -25.48 -7.97
CA GLN A 272 -6.11 -24.46 -7.28
C GLN A 272 -5.18 -23.65 -6.37
N PHE A 273 -5.18 -22.33 -6.53
CA PHE A 273 -4.37 -21.41 -5.75
C PHE A 273 -5.16 -20.14 -5.41
N ASP A 274 -4.64 -19.39 -4.44
CA ASP A 274 -5.14 -18.09 -4.03
C ASP A 274 -4.13 -17.00 -4.45
N LEU A 275 -4.64 -15.83 -4.86
CA LEU A 275 -3.77 -14.75 -5.35
C LEU A 275 -2.74 -14.28 -4.33
N TYR A 276 -3.07 -14.25 -3.04
CA TYR A 276 -2.11 -13.87 -1.99
C TYR A 276 -0.81 -14.70 -2.04
N ALA A 277 -0.87 -15.96 -2.48
CA ALA A 277 0.32 -16.79 -2.60
C ALA A 277 1.28 -16.26 -3.67
N LEU A 278 0.72 -15.74 -4.77
CA LEU A 278 1.50 -15.18 -5.87
C LEU A 278 2.12 -13.84 -5.47
N PHE A 279 1.40 -13.03 -4.70
CA PHE A 279 1.93 -11.78 -4.14
C PHE A 279 3.11 -12.04 -3.20
N VAL A 280 3.01 -13.06 -2.34
CA VAL A 280 4.11 -13.43 -1.45
C VAL A 280 5.30 -13.98 -2.26
N GLU A 281 5.07 -14.82 -3.26
CA GLU A 281 6.15 -15.30 -4.16
C GLU A 281 6.82 -14.14 -4.91
N ASP A 282 6.05 -13.20 -5.47
CA ASP A 282 6.55 -12.02 -6.17
C ASP A 282 7.29 -11.06 -5.22
N ALA A 283 6.84 -10.93 -3.97
CA ALA A 283 7.51 -10.10 -2.97
C ALA A 283 8.91 -10.64 -2.63
N LEU A 284 9.07 -11.96 -2.55
CA LEU A 284 10.37 -12.59 -2.27
C LEU A 284 11.40 -12.37 -3.39
N THR A 285 10.96 -12.11 -4.62
CA THR A 285 11.87 -11.76 -5.73
C THR A 285 12.21 -10.26 -5.77
N ARG A 286 11.54 -9.44 -4.98
CA ARG A 286 11.68 -7.97 -4.96
C ARG A 286 12.25 -7.42 -3.66
N ILE A 287 12.60 -8.26 -2.69
CA ILE A 287 13.33 -7.82 -1.51
C ILE A 287 14.83 -7.74 -1.80
N ASN A 288 15.51 -6.74 -1.25
CA ASN A 288 16.97 -6.69 -1.17
C ASN A 288 17.49 -7.88 -0.34
N GLU A 289 18.78 -8.18 -0.46
CA GLU A 289 19.43 -9.13 0.46
C GLU A 289 19.26 -8.68 1.92
N GLY A 290 18.76 -9.57 2.76
CA GLY A 290 18.41 -9.22 4.15
C GLY A 290 17.19 -8.32 4.29
N GLY A 291 16.46 -8.05 3.20
CA GLY A 291 15.16 -7.37 3.20
C GLY A 291 14.04 -8.27 3.76
N PHE A 292 12.89 -7.66 4.03
CA PHE A 292 11.79 -8.31 4.73
C PHE A 292 10.47 -8.21 3.98
N ILE A 293 9.64 -9.23 4.17
CA ILE A 293 8.22 -9.20 3.81
C ILE A 293 7.38 -9.07 5.08
N ALA A 294 6.32 -8.26 5.03
CA ALA A 294 5.31 -8.16 6.09
C ALA A 294 3.90 -8.15 5.51
N PHE A 295 3.18 -9.28 5.60
CA PHE A 295 1.88 -9.44 4.96
C PHE A 295 0.77 -9.81 5.93
N VAL A 296 -0.41 -9.26 5.65
CA VAL A 296 -1.68 -9.75 6.20
C VAL A 296 -2.17 -10.88 5.31
N LEU A 297 -2.30 -12.09 5.88
CA LEU A 297 -2.61 -13.31 5.14
C LEU A 297 -3.76 -14.07 5.81
N PRO A 298 -4.54 -14.87 5.07
CA PRO A 298 -5.61 -15.65 5.65
C PRO A 298 -5.04 -16.79 6.51
N ARG A 299 -5.59 -17.00 7.71
CA ARG A 299 -5.18 -18.06 8.66
C ARG A 299 -5.16 -19.47 8.03
N PRO A 300 -6.07 -19.84 7.10
CA PRO A 300 -5.97 -21.09 6.35
C PRO A 300 -4.61 -21.37 5.69
N LEU A 301 -3.78 -20.35 5.42
CA LEU A 301 -2.40 -20.54 4.97
C LEU A 301 -1.62 -21.53 5.85
N LEU A 302 -1.87 -21.56 7.16
CA LEU A 302 -1.12 -22.38 8.10
C LEU A 302 -1.42 -23.88 7.98
N SER A 303 -2.61 -24.27 7.53
CA SER A 303 -3.08 -25.67 7.58
C SER A 303 -3.65 -26.22 6.28
N ASN A 304 -4.16 -25.37 5.38
CA ASN A 304 -4.83 -25.80 4.16
C ASN A 304 -3.85 -26.48 3.19
N HIS A 305 -4.24 -27.57 2.54
CA HIS A 305 -3.36 -28.29 1.62
C HIS A 305 -3.06 -27.51 0.35
N TYR A 306 -4.00 -26.66 -0.12
CA TYR A 306 -3.76 -25.76 -1.27
C TYR A 306 -2.63 -24.76 -1.02
N SER A 307 -2.36 -24.42 0.24
CA SER A 307 -1.30 -23.48 0.62
C SER A 307 0.06 -24.17 0.87
N ALA A 308 0.17 -25.49 0.62
CA ALA A 308 1.40 -26.25 0.87
C ALA A 308 2.60 -25.74 0.05
N LEU A 309 2.39 -25.36 -1.21
CA LEU A 309 3.45 -24.81 -2.05
C LEU A 309 4.00 -23.50 -1.49
N LEU A 310 3.12 -22.62 -1.00
CA LEU A 310 3.55 -21.37 -0.39
C LEU A 310 4.29 -21.60 0.93
N ARG A 311 3.80 -22.52 1.77
CA ARG A 311 4.50 -22.88 3.02
C ARG A 311 5.90 -23.43 2.74
N ASN A 312 6.04 -24.29 1.74
CA ASN A 312 7.34 -24.83 1.34
C ASN A 312 8.28 -23.75 0.81
N LEU A 313 7.75 -22.80 0.03
CA LEU A 313 8.51 -21.65 -0.46
C LEU A 313 9.02 -20.79 0.72
N LEU A 314 8.13 -20.42 1.63
CA LEU A 314 8.48 -19.64 2.83
C LEU A 314 9.52 -20.37 3.69
N ALA A 315 9.35 -21.67 3.93
CA ALA A 315 10.29 -22.46 4.73
C ALA A 315 11.68 -22.58 4.09
N ARG A 316 11.79 -22.49 2.75
CA ARG A 316 13.07 -22.62 2.04
C ARG A 316 13.77 -21.28 1.82
N GLU A 317 13.02 -20.26 1.43
CA GLU A 317 13.56 -18.98 0.96
C GLU A 317 13.58 -17.90 2.05
N THR A 318 13.00 -18.16 3.22
CA THR A 318 12.89 -17.14 4.26
C THR A 318 13.29 -17.63 5.65
N THR A 319 13.60 -16.67 6.52
CA THR A 319 13.58 -16.83 7.97
C THR A 319 12.33 -16.14 8.49
N VAL A 320 11.39 -16.91 9.05
CA VAL A 320 10.15 -16.38 9.63
C VAL A 320 10.43 -15.87 11.04
N HIS A 321 10.21 -14.58 11.27
CA HIS A 321 10.45 -13.92 12.56
C HIS A 321 9.18 -13.94 13.42
N ASN A 322 8.03 -13.61 12.82
CA ASN A 322 6.78 -13.48 13.54
C ASN A 322 5.60 -14.02 12.73
N ILE A 323 4.70 -14.70 13.44
CA ILE A 323 3.33 -14.98 13.00
C ILE A 323 2.40 -14.43 14.07
N LEU A 324 1.68 -13.34 13.76
CA LEU A 324 0.74 -12.68 14.66
C LEU A 324 -0.67 -13.18 14.34
N ASP A 325 -1.41 -13.71 15.31
CA ASP A 325 -2.83 -14.07 15.11
C ASP A 325 -3.72 -12.86 15.43
N PHE A 326 -4.45 -12.36 14.43
CA PHE A 326 -5.35 -11.22 14.58
C PHE A 326 -6.83 -11.63 14.70
N GLY A 327 -7.13 -12.93 14.70
CA GLY A 327 -8.51 -13.43 14.73
C GLY A 327 -9.32 -12.94 13.53
N LYS A 328 -10.51 -12.37 13.77
CA LYS A 328 -11.45 -11.88 12.75
C LYS A 328 -11.62 -10.35 12.81
N PRO A 329 -10.61 -9.57 12.41
CA PRO A 329 -10.68 -8.11 12.47
C PRO A 329 -11.59 -7.52 11.38
N PHE A 330 -11.92 -8.29 10.34
CA PHE A 330 -12.83 -7.89 9.27
C PHE A 330 -14.25 -8.41 9.48
N GLN A 331 -15.25 -7.59 9.13
CA GLN A 331 -16.67 -7.96 9.25
C GLN A 331 -17.07 -9.19 8.41
N ALA A 332 -16.30 -9.54 7.39
CA ALA A 332 -16.53 -10.72 6.56
C ALA A 332 -16.27 -12.07 7.28
N GLY A 333 -15.71 -12.02 8.50
CA GLY A 333 -15.49 -13.20 9.35
C GLY A 333 -14.32 -14.08 8.94
N VAL A 334 -13.42 -13.58 8.09
CA VAL A 334 -12.19 -14.25 7.68
C VAL A 334 -11.17 -14.14 8.81
N GLU A 335 -10.63 -15.28 9.24
CA GLU A 335 -9.51 -15.30 10.17
C GLU A 335 -8.21 -14.96 9.46
N ILE A 336 -7.40 -14.10 10.06
CA ILE A 336 -6.15 -13.63 9.45
C ILE A 336 -4.97 -13.65 10.42
N ILE A 337 -3.78 -13.71 9.83
CA ILE A 337 -2.49 -13.63 10.49
C ILE A 337 -1.67 -12.48 9.89
N GLY A 338 -0.73 -11.95 10.67
CA GLY A 338 0.38 -11.15 10.19
C GLY A 338 1.64 -12.00 10.08
N LEU A 339 2.23 -12.09 8.90
CA LEU A 339 3.51 -12.77 8.67
C LEU A 339 4.62 -11.73 8.55
N VAL A 340 5.71 -11.90 9.29
CA VAL A 340 6.96 -11.16 9.11
C VAL A 340 8.09 -12.15 8.86
N ALA A 341 8.80 -12.01 7.75
CA ALA A 341 9.91 -12.88 7.37
C ALA A 341 11.00 -12.12 6.61
N SER A 342 12.26 -12.49 6.77
CA SER A 342 13.36 -11.99 5.93
C SER A 342 13.68 -12.97 4.83
N GLY A 343 14.11 -12.48 3.66
CA GLY A 343 14.72 -13.33 2.64
C GLY A 343 16.00 -13.96 3.18
N ASN A 344 16.19 -15.25 2.93
CA ASN A 344 17.47 -15.89 3.17
C ASN A 344 18.48 -15.26 2.21
N SER A 345 19.61 -14.75 2.72
CA SER A 345 20.73 -14.35 1.85
C SER A 345 21.10 -15.55 1.00
N ALA A 346 20.82 -15.49 -0.30
CA ALA A 346 21.14 -16.59 -1.18
C ALA A 346 22.66 -16.78 -1.14
N VAL A 347 23.10 -17.96 -0.68
CA VAL A 347 24.38 -18.52 -1.07
C VAL A 347 24.43 -18.41 -2.60
N SER A 348 25.24 -17.48 -3.09
CA SER A 348 25.49 -17.33 -4.51
C SER A 348 26.13 -18.63 -5.01
N THR A 349 25.41 -19.35 -5.88
CA THR A 349 25.87 -19.87 -7.17
C THR A 349 24.95 -21.01 -7.61
N VAL A 350 24.04 -20.72 -8.54
CA VAL A 350 23.68 -21.70 -9.56
C VAL A 350 24.20 -21.15 -10.88
N THR A 351 25.39 -21.58 -11.24
CA THR A 351 25.92 -21.48 -12.60
C THR A 351 24.89 -22.09 -13.55
N LYS A 352 24.46 -21.30 -14.55
CA LYS A 352 23.76 -21.79 -15.73
C LYS A 352 24.55 -22.96 -16.34
N PRO A 353 23.91 -24.06 -16.79
CA PRO A 353 24.61 -25.01 -17.65
C PRO A 353 24.89 -24.32 -18.99
N GLU A 354 26.16 -24.23 -19.36
CA GLU A 354 26.59 -23.88 -20.72
C GLU A 354 26.03 -24.92 -21.70
N THR A 355 25.06 -24.51 -22.52
CA THR A 355 24.73 -25.25 -23.73
C THR A 355 25.79 -24.94 -24.78
N ALA A 356 26.81 -25.80 -24.86
CA ALA A 356 27.72 -25.85 -25.99
C ALA A 356 26.92 -26.29 -27.23
N ILE A 357 26.62 -25.34 -28.13
CA ILE A 357 26.20 -25.63 -29.49
C ILE A 357 27.45 -25.57 -30.35
N SER A 358 28.02 -26.75 -30.63
CA SER A 358 29.03 -26.93 -31.67
C SER A 358 28.36 -26.79 -33.03
N SER A 359 28.72 -25.74 -33.78
CA SER A 359 28.43 -25.59 -35.19
C SER A 359 29.20 -26.61 -36.04
N PRO A 360 28.59 -27.30 -37.02
CA PRO A 360 29.34 -28.11 -37.98
C PRO A 360 30.01 -27.21 -39.03
N SER A 361 31.29 -27.48 -39.28
CA SER A 361 32.12 -26.88 -40.32
C SER A 361 31.56 -27.15 -41.71
N ALA A 362 31.35 -26.09 -42.50
CA ALA A 362 31.12 -26.18 -43.93
C ALA A 362 32.38 -26.68 -44.64
N GLY A 363 32.32 -27.86 -45.24
CA GLY A 363 33.34 -28.36 -46.15
C GLY A 363 33.21 -27.70 -47.52
N SER A 364 34.30 -27.11 -48.00
CA SER A 364 34.44 -26.64 -49.38
C SER A 364 34.58 -27.84 -50.32
N ALA A 365 33.70 -27.95 -51.31
CA ALA A 365 33.91 -28.81 -52.47
C ALA A 365 34.59 -27.99 -53.58
N ASN A 366 35.83 -28.35 -53.92
CA ASN A 366 36.46 -28.01 -55.19
C ASN A 366 36.09 -29.09 -56.20
N ALA A 367 35.44 -28.69 -57.29
CA ALA A 367 35.57 -29.26 -58.64
C ALA A 367 35.11 -28.21 -59.65
#